data_AF-A0A2D9CEF9-F1
#
_entry.id   AF-A0A2D9CEF9-F1
#
_cell.length_a   1.000
_cell.length_b   1.000
_cell.length_c   1.000
_cell.angle_alpha   90.00
_cell.angle_beta   90.00
_cell.angle_gamma   90.00
#
_symmetry.space_group_name_H-M   'P 1'
#
loop_
_entity.id
_entity.type
_entity.pdbx_description
1 polymer ?
#
loop_
_entity_poly.entity_id
_entity_poly.type
_entity_poly.pdbx_seq_one_letter_code
_entity_poly.pdbx_strand_id
1 'polypeptide(L)' 'MTVSDLLQQIRKNLEKEKLEIAKSMVEGRISDFNSYQKNVGISEGLMQASDIILETIKNINEEDV' A
#
# COMPACT_ATOMS: atom_id res chain seq x y z
N MET A 1 1.86 9.81 19.94
CA MET A 1 1.79 8.84 18.82
C MET A 1 1.12 7.60 19.36
N THR A 2 -0.10 7.34 18.92
CA THR A 2 -0.91 6.17 19.27
C THR A 2 -0.58 5.01 18.33
N VAL A 3 -1.11 3.81 18.61
CA VAL A 3 -1.03 2.67 17.68
C VAL A 3 -1.74 3.00 16.37
N SER A 4 -2.90 3.67 16.42
CA SER A 4 -3.63 4.13 15.23
C SER A 4 -2.82 5.14 14.40
N ASP A 5 -2.05 6.04 15.03
CA ASP A 5 -1.15 6.96 14.32
C ASP A 5 -0.06 6.18 13.55
N LEU A 6 0.54 5.17 14.19
CA LEU A 6 1.58 4.35 13.58
C LEU A 6 1.02 3.53 12.40
N LEU A 7 -0.17 2.93 12.57
CA LEU A 7 -0.85 2.20 11.51
C LEU A 7 -1.20 3.11 10.32
N GLN A 8 -1.67 4.33 10.58
CA GLN A 8 -1.87 5.31 9.51
C GLN A 8 -0.57 5.66 8.79
N GLN A 9 0.55 5.79 9.51
CA GLN A 9 1.84 6.07 8.90
C GLN A 9 2.33 4.91 8.03
N ILE A 10 2.18 3.67 8.49
CA ILE A 10 2.49 2.48 7.70
C ILE A 10 1.64 2.48 6.42
N ARG A 11 0.32 2.73 6.52
CA ARG A 11 -0.57 2.79 5.35
C ARG A 11 -0.10 3.82 4.32
N LYS A 12 0.26 5.03 4.75
CA LYS A 12 0.79 6.08 3.87
C LYS A 12 2.09 5.65 3.17
N ASN A 13 2.95 4.90 3.84
CA ASN A 13 4.18 4.39 3.24
C ASN A 13 3.88 3.34 2.16
N LEU A 14 2.90 2.45 2.37
CA LEU A 14 2.45 1.49 1.36
C LEU A 14 1.86 2.18 0.13
N GLU A 15 1.00 3.20 0.35
CA GLU A 15 0.42 4.01 -0.73
C GLU A 15 1.51 4.71 -1.55
N LYS A 16 2.55 5.25 -0.90
CA LYS A 16 3.69 5.88 -1.56
C LYS A 16 4.47 4.89 -2.42
N GLU A 17 4.80 3.72 -1.89
CA GLU A 17 5.54 2.68 -2.64
C GLU A 17 4.76 2.24 -3.89
N LYS A 18 3.44 2.05 -3.75
CA LYS A 18 2.56 1.71 -4.87
C LYS A 18 2.60 2.78 -5.98
N LEU A 19 2.61 4.06 -5.61
CA LEU A 19 2.69 5.17 -6.55
C LEU A 19 4.03 5.21 -7.30
N GLU A 20 5.15 4.91 -6.63
CA GLU A 20 6.46 4.85 -7.28
C GLU A 20 6.57 3.70 -8.29
N ILE A 21 5.95 2.56 -7.98
CA ILE A 21 5.82 1.44 -8.93
C ILE A 21 4.98 1.85 -10.14
N ALA A 22 3.80 2.43 -9.91
CA ALA A 22 2.92 2.89 -10.98
C ALA A 22 3.62 3.93 -11.88
N LYS A 23 4.35 4.88 -11.29
CA LYS A 23 5.15 5.87 -12.01
C LYS A 23 6.22 5.21 -12.88
N SER A 24 6.92 4.21 -12.34
CA SER A 24 7.93 3.45 -13.09
C SER A 24 7.33 2.68 -14.27
N MET A 25 6.10 2.16 -14.12
CA MET A 25 5.36 1.48 -15.20
C MET A 25 4.91 2.45 -16.29
N VAL A 26 4.35 3.60 -15.93
CA VAL A 26 3.86 4.63 -16.88
C VAL A 26 5.01 5.25 -17.66
N GLU A 27 6.15 5.51 -17.02
CA GLU A 27 7.33 6.08 -17.67
C GLU A 27 8.04 5.09 -18.62
N GLY A 28 7.51 3.88 -18.81
CA GLY A 28 8.08 2.89 -19.72
C GLY A 28 9.46 2.38 -19.27
N ARG A 29 9.84 2.62 -18.01
CA ARG A 29 11.10 2.13 -17.42
C ARG A 29 11.10 0.62 -17.20
N ILE A 30 9.96 -0.03 -17.42
CA ILE A 30 9.79 -1.48 -17.37
C ILE A 30 9.44 -1.94 -18.78
N SER A 31 10.44 -2.50 -19.47
CA SER A 31 10.32 -2.97 -20.85
C SER A 31 10.10 -4.47 -20.97
N ASP A 32 10.34 -5.24 -19.90
CA ASP A 32 10.15 -6.68 -19.90
C ASP A 32 8.84 -7.10 -19.20
N PHE A 33 8.16 -8.08 -19.81
CA PHE A 33 6.86 -8.57 -19.36
C PHE A 33 6.89 -9.15 -17.94
N ASN A 34 7.97 -9.83 -17.57
CA ASN A 34 8.11 -10.47 -16.27
C ASN A 34 8.20 -9.43 -15.14
N SER A 35 9.00 -8.39 -15.32
CA SER A 35 9.08 -7.25 -14.40
C SER A 35 7.77 -6.49 -14.32
N TYR A 36 7.06 -6.34 -15.45
CA TYR A 36 5.73 -5.73 -15.45
C TYR A 36 4.76 -6.54 -14.58
N GLN A 37 4.64 -7.85 -14.82
CA GLN A 37 3.77 -8.73 -14.06
C GLN A 37 4.13 -8.76 -12.57
N LYS A 38 5.42 -8.80 -12.25
CA LYS A 38 5.91 -8.70 -10.86
C LYS A 38 5.45 -7.40 -10.20
N ASN A 39 5.59 -6.27 -10.89
CA ASN A 39 5.20 -4.96 -10.36
C ASN A 39 3.68 -4.79 -10.19
N VAL A 40 2.88 -5.40 -11.08
CA VAL A 40 1.43 -5.52 -10.90
C VAL A 40 1.13 -6.28 -9.61
N GLY A 41 1.70 -7.48 -9.43
CA GLY A 41 1.46 -8.30 -8.23
C GLY A 41 1.90 -7.62 -6.93
N ILE A 42 3.03 -6.91 -6.94
CA ILE A 42 3.46 -6.11 -5.79
C ILE A 42 2.45 -4.98 -5.52
N SER A 43 1.99 -4.27 -6.55
CA SER A 43 1.03 -3.17 -6.40
C SER A 43 -0.32 -3.65 -5.83
N GLU A 44 -0.79 -4.82 -6.25
CA GLU A 44 -1.98 -5.48 -5.69
C GLU A 44 -1.78 -5.84 -4.22
N GLY A 45 -0.64 -6.44 -3.88
CA GLY A 45 -0.31 -6.78 -2.49
C GLY A 45 -0.24 -5.55 -1.58
N LEU A 46 0.35 -4.45 -2.04
CA LEU A 46 0.40 -3.18 -1.32
C LEU A 46 -1.00 -2.60 -1.09
N MET A 47 -1.90 -2.73 -2.08
CA MET A 47 -3.30 -2.31 -1.94
C MET A 47 -4.03 -3.14 -0.89
N GLN A 48 -3.95 -4.46 -0.96
CA GLN A 48 -4.59 -5.36 0.01
C GLN A 48 -4.08 -5.10 1.44
N ALA A 49 -2.77 -4.92 1.61
CA ALA A 49 -2.18 -4.58 2.91
C ALA A 49 -2.70 -3.23 3.43
N SER A 50 -2.85 -2.24 2.56
CA SER A 50 -3.42 -0.93 2.90
C SER A 50 -4.87 -1.04 3.40
N ASP A 51 -5.68 -1.88 2.75
CA ASP A 51 -7.09 -2.09 3.12
C ASP A 51 -7.21 -2.80 4.48
N ILE A 52 -6.41 -3.83 4.73
CA ILE A 52 -6.36 -4.53 6.04
C ILE A 52 -5.99 -3.57 7.17
N ILE A 53 -5.00 -2.70 6.94
CA ILE A 53 -4.60 -1.69 7.94
C ILE A 53 -5.73 -0.69 8.18
N LEU A 54 -6.42 -0.25 7.13
CA LEU A 54 -7.57 0.66 7.27
C LEU A 54 -8.69 0.02 8.10
N GLU A 55 -9.01 -1.25 7.86
CA GLU A 55 -9.98 -2.00 8.65
C GLU A 55 -9.54 -2.15 10.11
N THR A 56 -8.26 -2.46 10.33
CA THR A 56 -7.68 -2.58 11.69
C THR A 56 -7.80 -1.27 12.48
N ILE A 57 -7.53 -0.12 11.84
CA ILE A 57 -7.70 1.20 12.46
C ILE A 57 -9.16 1.46 12.84
N LYS A 58 -10.12 1.06 11.99
CA LYS A 58 -11.55 1.21 12.30
C LYS A 58 -11.92 0.39 13.53
N ASN A 59 -11.51 -0.88 13.58
CA ASN A 59 -11.82 -1.77 14.70
C ASN A 59 -11.24 -1.24 16.01
N ILE A 60 -9.98 -0.77 16.02
CA ILE A 60 -9.38 -0.13 17.22
C ILE A 60 -10.21 1.07 17.67
N ASN A 61 -10.58 1.95 16.74
CA ASN A 61 -11.35 3.15 17.08
C ASN A 61 -12.80 2.84 17.50
N GLU A 62 -13.37 1.71 17.10
CA GLU A 62 -14.72 1.26 17.52
C GLU A 62 -14.67 0.56 18.90
N GLU A 63 -13.60 -0.17 19.20
CA GLU A 63 -13.37 -0.81 20.50
C GLU A 63 -12.95 0.20 21.60
N ASP A 64 -12.42 1.37 21.22
CA ASP A 64 -12.04 2.47 22.11
C ASP A 64 -13.24 3.40 22.51
N VAL A 65 -14.49 3.08 22.13
CA VAL A 65 -15.72 3.88 22.40
C VAL A 65 -16.60 3.26 23.49
#